data_AF-A0A6N2LQV3-F1
#
_entry.id   AF-A0A6N2LQV3-F1
#
_cell.length_a   1.000
_cell.length_b   1.000
_cell.length_c   1.000
_cell.angle_alpha   90.00
_cell.angle_beta   90.00
_cell.angle_gamma   90.00
#
_symmetry.space_group_name_H-M   'P 1'
#
loop_
_entity.id
_entity.type
_entity.pdbx_description
1 polymer ?
#
loop_
_entity_poly.entity_id
_entity_poly.type
_entity_poly.pdbx_seq_one_letter_code
_entity_poly.pdbx_strand_id
1 'polypeptide(L)'
;MGFLWSIAELLVAVIFIIASFLLTAVVSEAYRRRHDNTHDDAPSFFEDPNSQKQVPCPHIHDPAEKYISLVIPAFNEEHRLPGALDETINYLQERAGKDKSFTYEVVIVDDGSDDATKQVAFDFVKKYTVDNVRVILLGRNHGKGEAIRKGMLHSRGELLLMLDADGATKVTDLEKLENQIHAVASKEFRVGESTSSDSSFRISDIPLAAFGSRAHLEEQALATRKWYRNFLMKGFHLVVLLTAGSGIRDTQCGFKMFTRAAARKLFTNIRLKRQMVLRC
;
A
#
# COMPACT_ATOMS: atom_id res chain seq x y z
N MET A 1 -43.66 -20.94 -35.17
CA MET A 1 -43.09 -21.44 -33.91
C MET A 1 -41.64 -21.91 -34.06
N GLY A 2 -41.28 -22.73 -35.06
CA GLY A 2 -39.89 -23.23 -35.21
C GLY A 2 -38.81 -22.17 -35.43
N PHE A 3 -39.10 -21.09 -36.18
CA PHE A 3 -38.11 -20.05 -36.48
C PHE A 3 -37.62 -19.26 -35.25
N LEU A 4 -38.53 -18.94 -34.31
CA LEU A 4 -38.17 -18.27 -33.06
C LEU A 4 -37.36 -19.18 -32.12
N TRP A 5 -37.61 -20.49 -32.18
CA TRP A 5 -36.86 -21.48 -31.42
C TRP A 5 -35.43 -21.62 -31.94
N SER A 6 -35.25 -21.64 -33.26
CA SER A 6 -33.92 -21.67 -33.89
C SER A 6 -33.11 -20.39 -33.60
N ILE A 7 -33.75 -19.22 -33.52
CA ILE A 7 -33.08 -17.97 -33.13
C ILE A 7 -32.65 -18.03 -31.65
N ALA A 8 -33.51 -18.56 -30.77
CA ALA A 8 -33.17 -18.71 -29.36
C ALA A 8 -31.98 -19.67 -29.16
N GLU A 9 -31.97 -20.81 -29.85
CA GLU A 9 -30.85 -21.76 -29.83
C GLU A 9 -29.55 -21.13 -30.33
N LEU A 10 -29.60 -20.34 -31.41
CA LEU A 10 -28.44 -19.60 -31.91
C LEU A 10 -27.91 -18.59 -30.88
N LEU A 11 -28.80 -17.84 -30.22
CA LEU A 11 -28.42 -16.89 -29.18
C LEU A 11 -27.77 -17.58 -27.97
N VAL A 12 -28.32 -18.71 -27.52
CA VAL A 12 -27.72 -19.49 -26.43
C VAL A 12 -26.34 -20.02 -26.83
N ALA A 13 -26.18 -20.53 -28.06
CA ALA A 13 -24.89 -20.98 -28.56
C ALA A 13 -23.85 -19.85 -28.61
N VAL A 14 -24.24 -18.67 -29.10
CA VAL A 14 -23.36 -17.49 -29.14
C VAL A 14 -22.96 -17.05 -27.73
N ILE A 15 -23.89 -17.03 -26.78
CA ILE A 15 -23.59 -16.70 -25.37
C ILE A 15 -22.60 -17.71 -24.79
N PHE A 16 -22.76 -19.00 -25.08
CA PHE A 16 -21.87 -20.05 -24.57
C PHE A 16 -20.45 -19.94 -25.15
N ILE A 17 -20.34 -19.62 -26.44
CA ILE A 17 -19.05 -19.38 -27.10
C ILE A 17 -18.35 -18.17 -26.50
N ILE A 18 -19.07 -17.05 -26.31
CA ILE A 18 -18.51 -15.84 -25.68
C ILE A 18 -18.07 -16.14 -24.25
N ALA A 19 -18.90 -16.84 -23.47
CA ALA A 19 -18.58 -17.21 -22.10
C ALA A 19 -17.36 -18.16 -22.01
N SER A 20 -17.26 -19.14 -22.91
CA SER A 20 -16.12 -20.06 -22.99
C SER A 20 -14.83 -19.35 -23.39
N PHE A 21 -14.89 -18.44 -24.36
CA PHE A 21 -13.76 -17.62 -24.75
C PHE A 21 -13.30 -16.71 -23.61
N LEU A 22 -14.23 -16.02 -22.94
CA LEU A 22 -13.93 -15.20 -21.76
C LEU A 22 -13.31 -16.03 -20.64
N LEU A 23 -13.86 -17.21 -20.36
CA LEU A 23 -13.31 -18.11 -19.34
C LEU A 23 -11.89 -18.55 -19.69
N THR A 24 -11.65 -18.91 -20.94
CA THR A 24 -10.32 -19.35 -21.40
C THR A 24 -9.31 -18.20 -21.39
N ALA A 25 -9.73 -16.99 -21.77
CA ALA A 25 -8.91 -15.78 -21.65
C ALA A 25 -8.57 -15.48 -20.19
N VAL A 26 -9.55 -15.56 -19.27
CA VAL A 26 -9.33 -15.38 -17.83
C VAL A 26 -8.39 -16.44 -17.26
N VAL A 27 -8.58 -17.72 -17.62
CA VAL A 27 -7.73 -18.83 -17.15
C VAL A 27 -6.31 -18.71 -17.71
N SER A 28 -6.17 -18.40 -19.00
CA SER A 28 -4.88 -18.17 -19.64
C SER A 28 -4.15 -16.98 -19.01
N GLU A 29 -4.88 -15.91 -18.71
CA GLU A 29 -4.32 -14.75 -18.02
C GLU A 29 -3.89 -15.08 -16.59
N ALA A 30 -4.73 -15.81 -15.85
CA ALA A 30 -4.41 -16.28 -14.51
C ALA A 30 -3.19 -17.22 -14.50
N TYR A 31 -3.10 -18.12 -15.47
CA TYR A 31 -1.97 -19.03 -15.66
C TYR A 31 -0.68 -18.27 -16.00
N ARG A 32 -0.76 -17.33 -16.96
CA ARG A 32 0.36 -16.47 -17.33
C ARG A 32 0.86 -15.64 -16.14
N ARG A 33 -0.04 -15.04 -15.37
CA ARG A 33 0.30 -14.30 -14.13
C ARG A 33 0.97 -15.19 -13.08
N ARG A 34 0.57 -16.45 -12.97
CA ARG A 34 1.16 -17.41 -12.02
C ARG A 34 2.56 -17.88 -12.44
N HIS A 35 2.86 -17.88 -13.74
CA HIS A 35 4.12 -18.37 -14.29
C HIS A 35 5.15 -17.30 -14.61
N ASP A 36 4.75 -16.03 -14.68
CA ASP A 36 5.65 -14.87 -14.79
C ASP A 36 6.35 -14.59 -13.44
N ASN A 37 7.22 -15.53 -13.04
CA ASN A 37 7.86 -15.63 -11.72
C ASN A 37 9.20 -14.90 -11.60
N THR A 38 9.60 -14.09 -12.58
CA THR A 38 10.80 -13.25 -12.43
C THR A 38 10.44 -12.04 -11.57
N HIS A 39 10.38 -12.23 -10.26
CA HIS A 39 10.61 -11.10 -9.38
C HIS A 39 12.03 -10.64 -9.69
N ASP A 40 12.16 -9.47 -10.32
CA ASP A 40 13.42 -8.76 -10.30
C ASP A 40 13.63 -8.34 -8.84
N ASP A 41 14.22 -9.25 -8.07
CA ASP A 41 14.97 -8.94 -6.85
C ASP A 41 16.28 -8.26 -7.28
N ALA A 42 16.16 -7.29 -8.19
CA ALA A 42 17.22 -6.33 -8.41
C ALA A 42 17.51 -5.75 -7.02
N PRO A 43 18.78 -5.82 -6.56
CA PRO A 43 19.15 -5.23 -5.30
C PRO A 43 18.69 -3.78 -5.34
N SER A 44 17.71 -3.47 -4.51
CA SER A 44 17.33 -2.10 -4.25
C SER A 44 18.57 -1.48 -3.60
N PHE A 45 19.11 -0.46 -4.25
CA PHE A 45 20.14 0.37 -3.67
C PHE A 45 19.50 1.72 -3.36
N PHE A 46 19.84 2.29 -2.22
CA PHE A 46 19.56 3.69 -1.97
C PHE A 46 20.67 4.51 -2.64
N GLU A 47 20.29 5.45 -3.49
CA GLU A 47 21.19 6.53 -3.89
C GLU A 47 21.12 7.61 -2.82
N ASP A 48 22.21 7.78 -2.08
CA ASP A 48 22.38 8.96 -1.24
C ASP A 48 22.75 10.14 -2.15
N PRO A 49 21.87 11.15 -2.31
CA PRO A 49 22.13 12.29 -3.19
C PRO A 49 23.31 13.16 -2.72
N ASN A 50 23.78 12.99 -1.47
CA ASN A 50 24.94 13.71 -0.95
C ASN A 50 26.26 12.98 -1.18
N SER A 51 26.27 11.64 -1.20
CA SER A 51 27.50 10.85 -1.35
C SER A 51 27.65 10.12 -2.69
N GLN A 52 26.58 10.03 -3.49
CA GLN A 52 26.49 9.25 -4.74
C GLN A 52 26.93 7.78 -4.58
N LYS A 53 26.94 7.26 -3.34
CA LYS A 53 27.27 5.87 -3.02
C LYS A 53 25.98 5.06 -2.90
N GLN A 54 26.02 3.85 -3.44
CA GLN A 54 24.96 2.86 -3.22
C GLN A 54 25.07 2.34 -1.78
N VAL A 55 24.04 2.59 -0.97
CA VAL A 55 23.93 2.06 0.39
C VAL A 55 23.03 0.83 0.36
N PRO A 56 23.37 -0.28 1.06
CA PRO A 56 22.51 -1.45 1.13
C PRO A 56 21.13 -1.07 1.67
N CYS A 57 20.06 -1.48 0.99
CA CYS A 57 18.73 -1.31 1.55
C CYS A 57 18.56 -2.21 2.77
N PRO A 58 18.20 -1.68 3.96
CA PRO A 58 17.66 -2.51 5.03
C PRO A 58 16.48 -3.33 4.51
N HIS A 59 16.24 -4.45 5.17
CA HIS A 59 15.16 -5.36 4.86
C HIS A 59 14.20 -5.49 6.05
N ILE A 60 12.96 -5.86 5.79
CA ILE A 60 11.94 -6.08 6.82
C ILE A 60 12.31 -7.20 7.81
N HIS A 61 13.33 -8.01 7.49
CA HIS A 61 13.85 -9.05 8.38
C HIS A 61 14.92 -8.53 9.35
N ASP A 62 15.48 -7.35 9.10
CA ASP A 62 16.42 -6.69 10.00
C ASP A 62 15.68 -6.12 11.22
N PRO A 63 16.36 -6.00 12.38
CA PRO A 63 15.78 -5.37 13.55
C PRO A 63 15.31 -3.95 13.23
N ALA A 64 14.24 -3.52 13.90
CA ALA A 64 13.75 -2.16 13.72
C ALA A 64 14.74 -1.13 14.28
N GLU A 65 15.03 -0.09 13.51
CA GLU A 65 15.89 1.05 13.91
C GLU A 65 15.07 2.31 14.20
N LYS A 66 13.84 2.37 13.68
CA LYS A 66 12.93 3.51 13.80
C LYS A 66 11.64 3.07 14.49
N TYR A 67 10.95 3.99 15.16
CA TYR A 67 9.62 3.72 15.68
C TYR A 67 8.62 3.56 14.54
N ILE A 68 8.64 4.44 13.54
CA ILE A 68 7.71 4.39 12.41
C ILE A 68 8.36 4.68 11.06
N SER A 69 7.95 3.94 10.02
CA SER A 69 8.27 4.21 8.62
C SER A 69 7.01 4.62 7.86
N LEU A 70 7.03 5.75 7.18
CA LEU A 70 5.95 6.20 6.31
C LEU A 70 6.33 5.92 4.86
N VAL A 71 5.56 5.08 4.19
CA VAL A 71 5.79 4.65 2.80
C VAL A 71 4.86 5.43 1.88
N ILE A 72 5.45 6.22 0.99
CA ILE A 72 4.74 7.08 0.05
C ILE A 72 5.07 6.62 -1.38
N PRO A 73 4.16 5.91 -2.08
CA PRO A 73 4.34 5.60 -3.49
C PRO A 73 4.11 6.84 -4.34
N ALA A 74 4.98 7.07 -5.32
CA ALA A 74 4.94 8.21 -6.23
C ALA A 74 5.07 7.76 -7.69
N PHE A 75 4.17 8.24 -8.54
CA PHE A 75 4.25 8.09 -10.00
C PHE A 75 3.66 9.33 -10.66
N ASN A 76 4.50 10.14 -11.31
CA ASN A 76 4.13 11.41 -11.90
C ASN A 76 3.39 12.33 -10.91
N GLU A 77 4.05 12.59 -9.78
CA GLU A 77 3.53 13.33 -8.63
C GLU A 77 4.26 14.67 -8.38
N GLU A 78 4.97 15.24 -9.37
CA GLU A 78 5.84 16.41 -9.19
C GLU A 78 5.15 17.61 -8.49
N HIS A 79 3.84 17.80 -8.71
CA HIS A 79 3.06 18.88 -8.12
C HIS A 79 2.42 18.53 -6.77
N ARG A 80 2.10 17.26 -6.52
CA ARG A 80 1.37 16.83 -5.31
C ARG A 80 2.32 16.37 -4.20
N LEU A 81 3.43 15.74 -4.59
CA LEU A 81 4.44 15.21 -3.67
C LEU A 81 5.01 16.27 -2.70
N PRO A 82 5.37 17.50 -3.13
CA PRO A 82 5.93 18.49 -2.22
C PRO A 82 5.00 18.84 -1.05
N GLY A 83 3.73 19.11 -1.34
CA GLY A 83 2.75 19.48 -0.32
C GLY A 83 2.50 18.34 0.68
N ALA A 84 2.38 17.11 0.18
CA ALA A 84 2.20 15.94 1.03
C ALA A 84 3.43 15.67 1.92
N LEU A 85 4.64 15.83 1.38
CA LEU A 85 5.89 15.64 2.14
C LEU A 85 6.11 16.73 3.18
N ASP A 86 5.88 18.01 2.84
CA ASP A 86 6.02 19.11 3.80
C ASP A 86 5.02 18.94 4.96
N GLU A 87 3.75 18.62 4.70
CA GLU A 87 2.76 18.33 5.75
C GLU A 87 3.22 17.17 6.64
N THR A 88 3.65 16.06 6.01
CA THR A 88 4.07 14.85 6.70
C THR A 88 5.30 15.11 7.59
N ILE A 89 6.33 15.73 7.05
CA ILE A 89 7.59 15.97 7.77
C ILE A 89 7.39 16.99 8.88
N ASN A 90 6.61 18.04 8.66
CA ASN A 90 6.30 19.03 9.71
C ASN A 90 5.61 18.35 10.92
N TYR A 91 4.62 17.50 10.67
CA TYR A 91 3.96 16.73 11.73
C TYR A 91 4.93 15.80 12.47
N LEU A 92 5.78 15.07 11.74
CA LEU A 92 6.76 14.15 12.33
C LEU A 92 7.84 14.87 13.15
N GLN A 93 8.31 16.03 12.67
CA GLN A 93 9.26 16.88 13.41
C GLN A 93 8.64 17.45 14.67
N GLU A 94 7.40 17.94 14.61
CA GLU A 94 6.68 18.42 15.80
C GLU A 94 6.56 17.30 16.85
N ARG A 95 6.20 16.09 16.41
CA ARG A 95 6.07 14.93 17.29
C ARG A 95 7.41 14.49 17.90
N ALA A 96 8.47 14.42 17.09
CA ALA A 96 9.82 14.12 17.57
C ALA A 96 10.37 15.20 18.53
N GLY A 97 9.94 16.46 18.36
CA GLY A 97 10.26 17.55 19.28
C GLY A 97 9.59 17.41 20.65
N LYS A 98 8.38 16.82 20.69
CA LYS A 98 7.63 16.55 21.93
C LYS A 98 8.11 15.28 22.63
N ASP A 99 8.50 14.26 21.88
CA ASP A 99 8.96 12.97 22.40
C ASP A 99 10.29 12.56 21.75
N LYS A 100 11.37 12.60 22.54
CA LYS A 100 12.72 12.24 22.08
C LYS A 100 12.88 10.76 21.74
N SER A 101 11.98 9.90 22.21
CA SER A 101 11.99 8.47 21.87
C SER A 101 11.34 8.19 20.52
N PHE A 102 10.55 9.13 20.00
CA PHE A 102 9.90 9.02 18.70
C PHE A 102 10.90 9.24 17.57
N THR A 103 11.23 8.15 16.88
CA THR A 103 12.09 8.16 15.70
C THR A 103 11.30 7.75 14.46
N TYR A 104 11.51 8.44 13.35
CA TYR A 104 10.75 8.20 12.14
C TYR A 104 11.65 8.11 10.91
N GLU A 105 11.06 7.59 9.84
CA GLU A 105 11.57 7.78 8.49
C GLU A 105 10.43 7.88 7.48
N VAL A 106 10.69 8.56 6.37
CA VAL A 106 9.81 8.66 5.21
C VAL A 106 10.51 7.98 4.05
N VAL A 107 9.87 6.97 3.48
CA VAL A 107 10.35 6.19 2.34
C VAL A 107 9.49 6.54 1.13
N ILE A 108 10.05 7.35 0.25
CA ILE A 108 9.43 7.70 -1.03
C ILE A 108 9.80 6.62 -2.03
N VAL A 109 8.81 6.06 -2.73
CA VAL A 109 9.04 5.03 -3.75
C VAL A 109 8.59 5.55 -5.10
N ASP A 110 9.56 5.92 -5.94
CA ASP A 110 9.31 6.33 -7.31
C ASP A 110 9.10 5.10 -8.20
N ASP A 111 7.88 4.95 -8.71
CA ASP A 111 7.44 3.88 -9.60
C ASP A 111 7.80 4.19 -11.06
N GLY A 112 9.02 4.68 -11.30
CA GLY A 112 9.54 5.00 -12.62
C GLY A 112 8.84 6.19 -13.28
N SER A 113 8.78 7.34 -12.61
CA SER A 113 8.17 8.56 -13.16
C SER A 113 8.94 9.13 -14.35
N ASP A 114 8.20 9.78 -15.26
CA ASP A 114 8.72 10.47 -16.45
C ASP A 114 8.82 11.99 -16.26
N ASP A 115 8.26 12.52 -15.16
CA ASP A 115 8.26 13.95 -14.79
C ASP A 115 9.37 14.28 -13.76
N ALA A 116 9.29 15.46 -13.12
CA ALA A 116 10.29 15.88 -12.13
C ALA A 116 10.14 15.21 -10.75
N THR A 117 9.27 14.20 -10.57
CA THR A 117 9.03 13.52 -9.27
C THR A 117 10.31 13.04 -8.60
N LYS A 118 11.24 12.45 -9.37
CA LYS A 118 12.53 11.97 -8.85
C LYS A 118 13.37 13.12 -8.28
N GLN A 119 13.43 14.23 -9.00
CA GLN A 119 14.19 15.41 -8.57
C GLN A 119 13.61 15.99 -7.28
N VAL A 120 12.28 16.16 -7.24
CA VAL A 120 11.56 16.60 -6.03
C VAL A 120 11.91 15.70 -4.84
N ALA A 121 11.80 14.38 -5.01
CA ALA A 121 12.10 13.43 -3.94
C ALA A 121 13.55 13.54 -3.43
N PHE A 122 14.52 13.70 -4.33
CA PHE A 122 15.93 13.91 -3.95
C PHE A 122 16.18 15.23 -3.23
N ASP A 123 15.48 16.30 -3.59
CA ASP A 123 15.60 17.59 -2.91
C ASP A 123 15.14 17.50 -1.44
N PHE A 124 14.11 16.69 -1.16
CA PHE A 124 13.68 16.39 0.21
C PHE A 124 14.73 15.59 1.00
N VAL A 125 15.41 14.61 0.38
CA VAL A 125 16.50 13.88 1.04
C VAL A 125 17.65 14.81 1.42
N LYS A 126 18.04 15.72 0.51
CA LYS A 126 19.07 16.74 0.78
C LYS A 126 18.67 17.66 1.93
N LYS A 127 17.39 18.05 2.01
CA LYS A 127 16.85 18.94 3.04
C LYS A 127 16.78 18.29 4.44
N TYR A 128 16.43 17.01 4.54
CA TYR A 128 16.08 16.36 5.81
C TYR A 128 16.99 15.20 6.26
N THR A 129 18.07 14.92 5.52
CA THR A 129 19.03 13.82 5.69
C THR A 129 18.49 12.44 5.28
N VAL A 130 19.41 11.57 4.83
CA VAL A 130 19.13 10.18 4.44
C VAL A 130 18.61 9.30 5.58
N ASP A 131 18.80 9.71 6.83
CA ASP A 131 18.30 8.96 7.97
C ASP A 131 16.79 9.16 8.21
N ASN A 132 16.25 10.33 7.84
CA ASN A 132 14.83 10.64 7.99
C ASN A 132 14.05 10.52 6.68
N VAL A 133 14.67 10.76 5.52
CA VAL A 133 14.00 10.69 4.22
C VAL A 133 14.85 9.85 3.26
N ARG A 134 14.22 8.87 2.64
CA ARG A 134 14.86 7.95 1.69
C ARG A 134 14.03 7.80 0.43
N VAL A 135 14.70 7.55 -0.70
CA VAL A 135 14.07 7.37 -2.00
C VAL A 135 14.46 6.02 -2.58
N ILE A 136 13.46 5.24 -2.99
CA ILE A 136 13.63 3.99 -3.75
C ILE A 136 13.18 4.24 -5.17
N LEU A 137 14.07 4.02 -6.14
CA LEU A 137 13.74 4.12 -7.57
C LEU A 137 13.48 2.72 -8.13
N LEU A 138 12.29 2.49 -8.68
CA LEU A 138 11.98 1.22 -9.36
C LEU A 138 12.46 1.19 -10.82
N GLY A 139 12.80 2.34 -11.38
CA GLY A 139 13.34 2.50 -12.74
C GLY A 139 12.30 2.34 -13.86
N ARG A 140 11.21 1.61 -13.63
CA ARG A 140 10.06 1.48 -14.52
C ARG A 140 8.77 1.40 -13.71
N ASN A 141 7.65 1.74 -14.33
CA ASN A 141 6.33 1.63 -13.70
C ASN A 141 5.88 0.17 -13.58
N HIS A 142 5.85 -0.33 -12.35
CA HIS A 142 5.32 -1.64 -11.95
C HIS A 142 3.93 -1.55 -11.34
N GLY A 143 3.46 -0.33 -11.05
CA GLY A 143 2.21 -0.02 -10.40
C GLY A 143 2.36 0.18 -8.90
N LYS A 144 1.47 1.00 -8.35
CA LYS A 144 1.37 1.36 -6.92
C LYS A 144 1.56 0.18 -5.95
N GLY A 145 1.01 -0.99 -6.27
CA GLY A 145 1.15 -2.19 -5.42
C GLY A 145 2.59 -2.64 -5.22
N GLU A 146 3.41 -2.63 -6.29
CA GLU A 146 4.83 -2.99 -6.21
C GLU A 146 5.63 -1.88 -5.50
N ALA A 147 5.30 -0.60 -5.77
CA ALA A 147 5.90 0.53 -5.06
C ALA A 147 5.69 0.44 -3.54
N ILE A 148 4.45 0.18 -3.10
CA ILE A 148 4.15 -0.06 -1.68
C ILE A 148 4.90 -1.28 -1.16
N ARG A 149 4.90 -2.40 -1.91
CA ARG A 149 5.58 -3.62 -1.50
C ARG A 149 7.06 -3.39 -1.26
N LYS A 150 7.78 -2.79 -2.22
CA LYS A 150 9.21 -2.47 -2.09
C LYS A 150 9.45 -1.49 -0.95
N GLY A 151 8.64 -0.45 -0.80
CA GLY A 151 8.72 0.48 0.32
C GLY A 151 8.56 -0.21 1.68
N MET A 152 7.59 -1.10 1.82
CA MET A 152 7.36 -1.89 3.03
C MET A 152 8.53 -2.84 3.31
N LEU A 153 9.02 -3.56 2.30
CA LEU A 153 10.12 -4.51 2.44
C LEU A 153 11.45 -3.83 2.83
N HIS A 154 11.64 -2.55 2.49
CA HIS A 154 12.87 -1.81 2.76
C HIS A 154 12.75 -0.75 3.87
N SER A 155 11.68 -0.81 4.65
CA SER A 155 11.41 0.08 5.80
C SER A 155 12.04 -0.43 7.09
N ARG A 156 12.51 0.47 7.96
CA ARG A 156 13.20 0.23 9.24
C ARG A 156 12.31 0.36 10.49
N GLY A 157 11.05 0.73 10.32
CA GLY A 157 10.11 1.06 11.40
C GLY A 157 9.54 -0.16 12.14
N GLU A 158 9.29 -0.03 13.44
CA GLU A 158 8.46 -0.98 14.19
C GLU A 158 7.01 -0.99 13.68
N LEU A 159 6.51 0.20 13.35
CA LEU A 159 5.26 0.44 12.65
C LEU A 159 5.55 0.93 11.24
N LEU A 160 4.72 0.50 10.28
CA LEU A 160 4.81 0.88 8.89
C LEU A 160 3.46 1.46 8.45
N LEU A 161 3.46 2.72 8.01
CA LEU A 161 2.27 3.40 7.54
C LEU A 161 2.36 3.58 6.02
N MET A 162 1.34 3.11 5.31
CA MET A 162 1.10 3.50 3.93
C MET A 162 0.39 4.86 3.90
N LEU A 163 0.92 5.80 3.11
CA LEU A 163 0.34 7.12 2.91
C LEU A 163 0.38 7.50 1.43
N ASP A 164 -0.72 8.00 0.90
CA ASP A 164 -0.79 8.46 -0.49
C ASP A 164 -0.29 9.91 -0.62
N ALA A 165 0.39 10.22 -1.72
CA ALA A 165 0.88 11.58 -2.03
C ALA A 165 -0.25 12.56 -2.41
N ASP A 166 -1.51 12.12 -2.49
CA ASP A 166 -2.64 12.94 -2.92
C ASP A 166 -3.26 13.79 -1.80
N GLY A 167 -2.77 13.67 -0.57
CA GLY A 167 -3.28 14.40 0.60
C GLY A 167 -4.70 14.04 0.99
N ALA A 168 -5.27 12.94 0.44
CA ALA A 168 -6.65 12.54 0.73
C ALA A 168 -6.85 12.05 2.17
N THR A 169 -5.76 11.71 2.88
CA THR A 169 -5.78 11.40 4.30
C THR A 169 -4.72 12.23 5.01
N LYS A 170 -5.12 12.91 6.09
CA LYS A 170 -4.21 13.77 6.84
C LYS A 170 -3.28 12.91 7.69
N VAL A 171 -2.00 13.28 7.74
CA VAL A 171 -1.02 12.62 8.59
C VAL A 171 -1.43 12.64 10.07
N THR A 172 -2.22 13.64 10.48
CA THR A 172 -2.77 13.76 11.84
C THR A 172 -3.64 12.59 12.28
N ASP A 173 -4.21 11.82 11.35
CA ASP A 173 -5.01 10.63 11.68
C ASP A 173 -4.15 9.41 12.05
N LEU A 174 -2.82 9.52 11.96
CA LEU A 174 -1.86 8.46 12.29
C LEU A 174 -2.04 7.96 13.72
N GLU A 175 -2.22 8.88 14.67
CA GLU A 175 -2.42 8.55 16.09
C GLU A 175 -3.65 7.68 16.32
N LYS A 176 -4.70 7.82 15.49
CA LYS A 176 -5.90 6.99 15.61
C LYS A 176 -5.58 5.53 15.28
N LEU A 177 -4.83 5.28 14.20
CA LEU A 177 -4.42 3.93 13.82
C LEU A 177 -3.46 3.33 14.84
N GLU A 178 -2.49 4.13 15.28
CA GLU A 178 -1.51 3.74 16.29
C GLU A 178 -2.18 3.35 17.61
N ASN A 179 -3.10 4.17 18.12
CA ASN A 179 -3.86 3.88 19.34
C ASN A 179 -4.67 2.59 19.22
N GLN A 180 -5.25 2.29 18.05
CA GLN A 180 -5.95 1.03 17.83
C GLN A 180 -4.99 -0.16 17.84
N ILE A 181 -3.81 -0.05 17.23
CA ILE A 181 -2.80 -1.11 17.26
C ILE A 181 -2.36 -1.38 18.71
N HIS A 182 -2.06 -0.34 19.50
CA HIS A 182 -1.72 -0.49 20.91
C HIS A 182 -2.86 -1.09 21.76
N ALA A 183 -4.10 -0.67 21.51
CA ALA A 183 -5.27 -1.20 22.22
C ALA A 183 -5.52 -2.68 21.91
N VAL A 184 -5.26 -3.14 20.69
CA VAL A 184 -5.37 -4.56 20.32
C VAL A 184 -4.18 -5.35 20.87
N ALA A 185 -2.96 -4.83 20.72
CA ALA A 185 -1.75 -5.46 21.22
C ALA A 185 -1.79 -5.71 22.74
N SER A 186 -2.28 -4.73 23.51
CA SER A 186 -2.43 -4.87 24.97
C SER A 186 -3.49 -5.89 25.38
N LYS A 187 -4.54 -6.09 24.57
CA LYS A 187 -5.54 -7.16 24.80
C LYS A 187 -4.96 -8.53 24.51
N GLU A 188 -4.27 -8.70 23.38
CA GLU A 188 -3.57 -9.94 23.01
C GLU A 188 -2.54 -10.33 24.08
N PHE A 189 -1.77 -9.36 24.57
CA PHE A 189 -0.78 -9.57 25.62
C PHE A 189 -1.40 -10.09 26.93
N ARG A 190 -2.49 -9.47 27.39
CA ARG A 190 -3.22 -9.90 28.61
C ARG A 190 -3.80 -11.31 28.50
N VAL A 191 -4.13 -11.76 27.29
CA VAL A 191 -4.57 -13.15 27.06
C VAL A 191 -3.37 -14.11 27.08
N GLY A 192 -2.20 -13.69 26.57
CA GLY A 192 -0.98 -14.51 26.50
C GLY A 192 -0.19 -14.64 27.80
N GLU A 193 -0.26 -13.66 28.71
CA GLU A 193 0.43 -13.65 30.02
C GLU A 193 0.02 -14.80 30.95
N SER A 194 -1.08 -15.50 30.63
CA SER A 194 -1.47 -16.72 31.33
C SER A 194 -0.54 -17.92 31.06
N THR A 195 0.48 -17.80 30.19
CA THR A 195 1.22 -18.97 29.68
C THR A 195 2.75 -18.94 29.66
N SER A 196 3.45 -17.81 29.87
CA SER A 196 4.92 -17.82 30.02
C SER A 196 5.50 -16.45 30.36
N SER A 197 6.19 -16.37 31.49
CA SER A 197 7.12 -15.28 31.81
C SER A 197 8.39 -15.41 30.97
N ASP A 198 8.94 -14.25 30.54
CA ASP A 198 10.37 -14.02 30.27
C ASP A 198 10.85 -13.70 28.84
N SER A 199 10.04 -13.01 28.02
CA SER A 199 10.58 -12.28 26.87
C SER A 199 10.04 -10.85 26.78
N SER A 200 10.93 -9.87 26.65
CA SER A 200 10.61 -8.46 26.34
C SER A 200 9.68 -8.40 25.12
N PHE A 201 8.39 -8.27 25.38
CA PHE A 201 7.35 -8.33 24.36
C PHE A 201 7.30 -7.00 23.61
N ARG A 202 7.55 -7.02 22.30
CA ARG A 202 7.51 -5.83 21.45
C ARG A 202 6.27 -5.87 20.56
N ILE A 203 5.65 -4.71 20.37
CA ILE A 203 4.47 -4.57 19.51
C ILE A 203 4.77 -4.95 18.05
N SER A 204 6.01 -4.78 17.62
CA SER A 204 6.50 -5.12 16.30
C SER A 204 6.48 -6.62 15.99
N ASP A 205 6.40 -7.49 17.00
CA ASP A 205 6.39 -8.96 16.83
C ASP A 205 4.97 -9.54 16.65
N ILE A 206 3.93 -8.80 17.02
CA ILE A 206 2.53 -9.22 16.86
C ILE A 206 2.06 -8.84 15.46
N PRO A 207 1.52 -9.76 14.66
CA PRO A 207 1.04 -9.45 13.31
C PRO A 207 -0.31 -8.71 13.35
N LEU A 208 -0.29 -7.39 13.58
CA LEU A 208 -1.45 -6.51 13.54
C LEU A 208 -1.44 -5.55 12.35
N ALA A 209 -2.63 -5.26 11.82
CA ALA A 209 -2.85 -4.26 10.79
C ALA A 209 -4.10 -3.41 11.14
N ALA A 210 -4.01 -2.11 10.96
CA ALA A 210 -5.11 -1.16 11.15
C ALA A 210 -5.39 -0.42 9.84
N PHE A 211 -6.67 -0.31 9.48
CA PHE A 211 -7.12 0.28 8.23
C PHE A 211 -7.89 1.56 8.51
N GLY A 212 -7.47 2.68 7.92
CA GLY A 212 -8.27 3.89 7.89
C GLY A 212 -9.52 3.69 7.04
N SER A 213 -10.59 4.41 7.35
CA SER A 213 -11.85 4.34 6.60
C SER A 213 -12.28 5.74 6.15
N ARG A 214 -12.52 5.90 4.85
CA ARG A 214 -13.05 7.14 4.26
C ARG A 214 -14.57 7.12 4.10
N ALA A 215 -15.26 6.17 4.72
CA ALA A 215 -16.72 6.02 4.59
C ALA A 215 -17.50 7.33 4.82
N HIS A 216 -17.04 8.17 5.75
CA HIS A 216 -17.66 9.48 6.04
C HIS A 216 -17.51 10.53 4.91
N LEU A 217 -16.45 10.45 4.09
CA LEU A 217 -16.23 11.32 2.93
C LEU A 217 -16.99 10.82 1.69
N GLU A 218 -17.32 9.53 1.67
CA GLU A 218 -18.03 8.89 0.57
C GLU A 218 -19.46 9.44 0.45
N GLU A 219 -20.14 9.72 1.57
CA GLU A 219 -21.49 10.32 1.58
C GLU A 219 -21.53 11.68 0.89
N GLN A 220 -20.55 12.56 1.17
CA GLN A 220 -20.46 13.89 0.55
C GLN A 220 -20.06 13.79 -0.93
N ALA A 221 -19.18 12.84 -1.27
CA ALA A 221 -18.74 12.62 -2.64
C ALA A 221 -19.80 11.94 -3.52
N LEU A 222 -20.72 11.13 -2.95
CA LEU A 222 -21.79 10.44 -3.67
C LEU A 222 -22.85 11.41 -4.22
N ALA A 223 -23.07 12.55 -3.55
CA ALA A 223 -24.05 13.55 -3.92
C ALA A 223 -23.78 14.25 -5.28
N THR A 224 -22.54 14.21 -5.77
CA THR A 224 -22.10 14.88 -7.01
C THR A 224 -21.77 13.91 -8.15
N ARG A 225 -21.95 12.59 -7.95
CA ARG A 225 -21.46 11.54 -8.87
C ARG A 225 -22.53 10.99 -9.80
N LYS A 226 -22.15 10.70 -11.05
CA LYS A 226 -23.03 10.02 -12.03
C LYS A 226 -23.48 8.65 -11.51
N TRP A 227 -24.75 8.33 -11.73
CA TRP A 227 -25.43 7.17 -11.15
C TRP A 227 -24.76 5.81 -11.47
N TYR A 228 -24.18 5.64 -12.66
CA TYR A 228 -23.51 4.39 -13.05
C TYR A 228 -22.25 4.12 -12.24
N ARG A 229 -21.52 5.16 -11.80
CA ARG A 229 -20.34 5.00 -10.95
C ARG A 229 -20.75 4.51 -9.56
N ASN A 230 -21.89 4.99 -9.06
CA ASN A 230 -22.46 4.54 -7.79
C ASN A 230 -22.95 3.11 -7.87
N PHE A 231 -23.55 2.70 -9.00
CA PHE A 231 -23.95 1.31 -9.23
C PHE A 231 -22.74 0.35 -9.26
N LEU A 232 -21.70 0.69 -10.04
CA LEU A 232 -20.48 -0.12 -10.11
C LEU A 232 -19.75 -0.19 -8.76
N MET A 233 -19.69 0.91 -8.02
CA MET A 233 -19.10 0.94 -6.67
C MET A 233 -19.88 0.05 -5.69
N LYS A 234 -21.22 0.14 -5.67
CA LYS A 234 -22.06 -0.72 -4.80
C LYS A 234 -21.90 -2.20 -5.16
N GLY A 235 -21.82 -2.53 -6.45
CA GLY A 235 -21.53 -3.88 -6.92
C GLY A 235 -20.16 -4.38 -6.46
N PHE A 236 -19.12 -3.55 -6.58
CA PHE A 236 -17.78 -3.87 -6.07
C PHE A 236 -17.78 -4.07 -4.54
N HIS A 237 -18.47 -3.20 -3.81
CA HIS A 237 -18.57 -3.31 -2.35
C HIS A 237 -19.26 -4.61 -1.92
N LEU A 238 -20.31 -5.04 -2.63
CA LEU A 238 -20.96 -6.33 -2.39
C LEU A 238 -19.99 -7.50 -2.59
N VAL A 239 -19.20 -7.48 -3.67
CA VAL A 239 -18.17 -8.52 -3.92
C VAL A 239 -17.13 -8.52 -2.82
N VAL A 240 -16.66 -7.35 -2.38
CA VAL A 240 -15.70 -7.23 -1.27
C VAL A 240 -16.30 -7.77 0.03
N LEU A 241 -17.54 -7.44 0.36
CA LEU A 241 -18.20 -7.94 1.57
C LEU A 241 -18.30 -9.47 1.59
N LEU A 242 -18.63 -10.05 0.42
CA LEU A 242 -18.76 -11.50 0.25
C LEU A 242 -17.40 -12.24 0.29
N THR A 243 -16.32 -11.58 -0.11
CA THR A 243 -14.99 -12.23 -0.25
C THR A 243 -14.03 -11.92 0.91
N ALA A 244 -14.03 -10.69 1.42
CA ALA A 244 -13.15 -10.22 2.49
C ALA A 244 -13.81 -10.25 3.88
N GLY A 245 -15.13 -10.51 3.95
CA GLY A 245 -15.89 -10.61 5.18
C GLY A 245 -16.55 -9.30 5.63
N SER A 246 -17.51 -9.42 6.56
CA SER A 246 -18.38 -8.33 7.00
C SER A 246 -17.70 -7.23 7.84
N GLY A 247 -16.45 -7.44 8.24
CA GLY A 247 -15.69 -6.51 9.09
C GLY A 247 -14.97 -5.39 8.35
N ILE A 248 -14.78 -5.48 7.03
CA ILE A 248 -13.95 -4.54 6.27
C ILE A 248 -14.84 -3.64 5.39
N ARG A 249 -15.04 -2.39 5.83
CA ARG A 249 -15.89 -1.42 5.12
C ARG A 249 -15.18 -0.64 4.02
N ASP A 250 -13.88 -0.43 4.13
CA ASP A 250 -13.10 0.32 3.13
C ASP A 250 -11.77 -0.37 2.84
N THR A 251 -11.75 -1.24 1.82
CA THR A 251 -10.52 -1.91 1.35
C THR A 251 -9.61 -0.97 0.55
N GLN A 252 -10.15 0.15 0.07
CA GLN A 252 -9.56 1.03 -0.93
C GLN A 252 -8.88 2.27 -0.33
N CYS A 253 -9.04 2.52 0.97
CA CYS A 253 -8.31 3.57 1.66
C CYS A 253 -6.80 3.34 1.57
N GLY A 254 -6.04 4.35 1.12
CA GLY A 254 -4.58 4.29 1.08
C GLY A 254 -3.90 4.42 2.44
N PHE A 255 -4.66 4.75 3.49
CA PHE A 255 -4.13 4.98 4.84
C PHE A 255 -4.23 3.70 5.68
N LYS A 256 -3.12 2.95 5.76
CA LYS A 256 -3.07 1.64 6.42
C LYS A 256 -1.79 1.51 7.23
N MET A 257 -1.91 1.11 8.48
CA MET A 257 -0.78 0.90 9.38
C MET A 257 -0.59 -0.59 9.65
N PHE A 258 0.66 -1.03 9.63
CA PHE A 258 1.06 -2.41 9.85
C PHE A 258 2.14 -2.44 10.92
N THR A 259 2.07 -3.44 11.79
CA THR A 259 3.23 -3.85 12.58
C THR A 259 4.29 -4.47 11.66
N ARG A 260 5.55 -4.43 12.08
CA ARG A 260 6.65 -5.08 11.36
C ARG A 260 6.39 -6.56 11.09
N ALA A 261 5.91 -7.33 12.06
CA ALA A 261 5.54 -8.74 11.87
C ALA A 261 4.41 -8.93 10.86
N ALA A 262 3.38 -8.07 10.85
CA ALA A 262 2.35 -8.13 9.82
C ALA A 262 2.93 -7.81 8.44
N ALA A 263 3.75 -6.76 8.33
CA ALA A 263 4.38 -6.38 7.08
C ALA A 263 5.28 -7.50 6.53
N ARG A 264 6.08 -8.15 7.39
CA ARG A 264 6.87 -9.34 7.05
C ARG A 264 6.03 -10.44 6.44
N LYS A 265 4.87 -10.75 7.02
CA LYS A 265 4.00 -11.84 6.53
C LYS A 265 3.26 -11.46 5.25
N LEU A 266 2.80 -10.22 5.14
CA LEU A 266 1.98 -9.77 4.02
C LEU A 266 2.84 -9.47 2.78
N PHE A 267 3.83 -8.58 2.90
CA PHE A 267 4.53 -8.03 1.73
C PHE A 267 5.60 -8.96 1.14
N THR A 268 6.09 -9.93 1.89
CA THR A 268 6.95 -11.00 1.33
C THR A 268 6.14 -11.96 0.46
N ASN A 269 4.88 -12.21 0.81
CA ASN A 269 3.99 -13.14 0.11
C ASN A 269 3.14 -12.49 -0.98
N ILE A 270 3.04 -11.15 -1.00
CA ILE A 270 2.33 -10.42 -2.05
C ILE A 270 3.04 -10.62 -3.39
N ARG A 271 2.28 -11.11 -4.39
CA ARG A 271 2.71 -11.34 -5.77
C ARG A 271 1.99 -10.38 -6.74
N LEU A 272 1.92 -9.10 -6.39
CA LEU A 272 1.23 -8.09 -7.19
C LEU A 272 2.18 -7.50 -8.24
N LYS A 273 2.26 -8.13 -9.42
CA LYS A 273 2.80 -7.47 -10.62
C LYS A 273 1.65 -6.82 -11.38
N ARG A 274 1.73 -5.52 -11.71
CA ARG A 274 0.82 -4.94 -12.69
C ARG A 274 1.28 -5.36 -14.09
N GLN A 275 0.38 -5.97 -14.86
CA GLN A 275 0.55 -6.08 -16.31
C GLN A 275 0.41 -4.69 -16.92
N MET A 276 1.34 -4.37 -17.82
CA MET A 276 1.33 -3.27 -18.78
C MET A 276 0.01 -2.50 -18.80
N VAL A 277 0.04 -1.25 -18.34
CA VAL A 277 -0.90 -0.25 -18.85
C VAL A 277 -0.59 -0.16 -20.35
N LEU A 278 -1.42 -0.79 -21.18
CA LEU A 278 -1.48 -0.44 -22.59
C LEU A 278 -1.69 1.08 -22.61
N ARG A 279 -0.67 1.80 -23.10
CA ARG A 279 -0.79 3.20 -23.49
C ARG A 279 -2.04 3.29 -24.38
N CYS A 280 -3.06 4.00 -23.91
CA CYS A 280 -4.07 4.56 -24.79
C CYS A 280 -3.50 5.82 -25.43
#